data_AF-A0A3D8PYW5-F1
#
_entry.id   AF-A0A3D8PYW5-F1
#
_cell.length_a   1.000
_cell.length_b   1.000
_cell.length_c   1.000
_cell.angle_alpha   90.00
_cell.angle_beta   90.00
_cell.angle_gamma   90.00
#
_symmetry.space_group_name_H-M   'P 1'
#
loop_
_entity.id
_entity.type
_entity.pdbx_description
1 polymer ?
#
loop_
_entity_poly.entity_id
_entity_poly.type
_entity_poly.pdbx_seq_one_letter_code
_entity_poly.pdbx_strand_id
1 'polypeptide(L)'
;MKKYESNEEQLELLQVREVEGKRKPAKRVDIVSLRLVKESSMLYKNRSVCSPEDGYDLLKKFLGDVDREYFIVICLDTKNQPTSINICHIGSLNASLVHPREVMKPAILSNAASILVGHNHPSGQADPSQEDIQVTRRLKEAGNVMGIELLDHIVMGDDSFVSLKEQGYI
;
A
#
# COMPACT_ATOMS: atom_id res chain seq x y z
N MET A 1 6.02 -26.79 11.34
CA MET A 1 6.29 -25.80 12.41
C MET A 1 7.57 -26.24 13.10
N LYS A 2 8.74 -25.65 12.78
CA LYS A 2 10.00 -26.02 13.43
C LYS A 2 9.94 -25.52 14.88
N LYS A 3 10.10 -26.43 15.86
CA LYS A 3 10.22 -26.09 17.27
C LYS A 3 11.43 -25.17 17.45
N TYR A 4 11.27 -24.10 18.24
CA TYR A 4 12.36 -23.22 18.63
C TYR A 4 13.26 -23.97 19.62
N GLU A 5 14.30 -24.64 19.12
CA GLU A 5 15.40 -25.09 19.97
C GLU A 5 16.26 -23.86 20.28
N SER A 6 16.18 -23.37 21.51
CA SER A 6 17.07 -22.31 21.99
C SER A 6 18.47 -22.90 22.14
N ASN A 7 19.41 -22.38 21.35
CA ASN A 7 20.83 -22.76 21.40
C ASN A 7 21.42 -22.40 22.78
N GLU A 8 22.43 -23.12 23.28
CA GLU A 8 23.00 -22.89 24.62
C GLU A 8 23.47 -21.44 24.84
N GLU A 9 23.98 -20.78 23.79
CA GLU A 9 24.34 -19.35 23.79
C GLU A 9 23.15 -18.41 24.07
N GLN A 10 21.92 -18.78 23.70
CA GLN A 10 20.72 -17.99 24.02
C GLN A 10 20.30 -18.12 25.48
N LEU A 11 20.62 -19.24 26.13
CA LEU A 11 20.36 -19.44 27.56
C LEU A 11 21.28 -18.56 28.40
N GLU A 12 22.50 -18.27 27.92
CA GLU A 12 23.41 -17.32 28.57
C GLU A 12 22.89 -15.88 28.53
N LEU A 13 22.18 -15.48 27.48
CA LEU A 13 21.55 -14.15 27.38
C LEU A 13 20.34 -13.97 28.30
N LEU A 14 19.74 -15.06 28.82
CA LEU A 14 18.79 -14.97 29.93
C LEU A 14 19.46 -14.48 31.22
N GLN A 15 20.79 -14.56 31.31
CA GLN A 15 21.56 -13.95 32.38
C GLN A 15 21.59 -12.43 32.19
N VAL A 16 20.75 -11.83 33.02
CA VAL A 16 20.37 -10.44 33.12
C VAL A 16 21.53 -9.44 33.05
N ARG A 17 21.40 -8.38 32.23
CA ARG A 17 22.16 -7.13 32.41
C ARG A 17 21.58 -6.34 33.60
N GLU A 18 22.42 -5.98 34.58
CA GLU A 18 22.02 -5.02 35.61
C GLU A 18 21.95 -3.60 35.03
N VAL A 19 20.75 -3.04 34.98
CA VAL A 19 20.50 -1.64 34.63
C VAL A 19 19.59 -1.08 35.71
N GLU A 20 20.03 -0.04 36.42
CA GLU A 20 19.26 0.66 37.48
C GLU A 20 18.73 -0.26 38.61
N GLY A 21 19.51 -1.25 39.04
CA GLY A 21 19.16 -2.12 40.16
C GLY A 21 17.95 -3.05 39.91
N LYS A 22 17.43 -3.11 38.67
CA LYS A 22 16.33 -4.01 38.28
C LYS A 22 16.82 -5.00 37.24
N ARG A 23 16.64 -6.30 37.53
CA ARG A 23 16.95 -7.38 36.60
C ARG A 23 15.97 -7.36 35.41
N LYS A 24 16.43 -6.95 34.22
CA LYS A 24 15.66 -7.08 32.97
C LYS A 24 16.17 -8.28 32.15
N PRO A 25 15.34 -9.29 31.87
CA PRO A 25 15.73 -10.41 31.00
C PRO A 25 16.00 -9.91 29.57
N ALA A 26 16.81 -10.64 28.81
CA ALA A 26 17.00 -10.33 27.39
C ALA A 26 15.67 -10.36 26.61
N LYS A 27 15.50 -9.41 25.69
CA LYS A 27 14.33 -9.34 24.82
C LYS A 27 14.47 -10.39 23.70
N ARG A 28 13.46 -11.25 23.57
CA ARG A 28 13.36 -12.16 22.42
C ARG A 28 13.09 -11.35 21.15
N VAL A 29 13.85 -11.61 20.09
CA VAL A 29 13.67 -11.02 18.77
C VAL A 29 13.27 -12.13 17.81
N ASP A 30 12.19 -11.91 17.05
CA ASP A 30 11.71 -12.89 16.08
C ASP A 30 12.52 -12.83 14.78
N ILE A 31 12.87 -13.99 14.25
CA ILE A 31 13.46 -14.13 12.91
C ILE A 31 12.31 -14.34 11.93
N VAL A 32 12.10 -13.40 11.02
CA VAL A 32 10.94 -13.38 10.11
C VAL A 32 11.35 -13.58 8.65
N SER A 33 10.44 -14.12 7.85
CA SER A 33 10.50 -14.10 6.39
C SER A 33 9.27 -13.41 5.85
N LEU A 34 9.42 -12.59 4.80
CA LEU A 34 8.31 -11.91 4.13
C LEU A 34 7.99 -12.64 2.83
N ARG A 35 6.70 -12.87 2.56
CA ARG A 35 6.22 -13.49 1.32
C ARG A 35 4.92 -12.83 0.86
N LEU A 36 4.82 -12.58 -0.43
CA LEU A 36 3.58 -12.18 -1.10
C LEU A 36 2.77 -13.43 -1.39
N VAL A 37 1.47 -13.40 -1.09
CA VAL A 37 0.53 -14.49 -1.36
C VAL A 37 -0.44 -14.03 -2.45
N LYS A 38 -0.57 -14.81 -3.52
CA LYS A 38 -1.54 -14.55 -4.58
C LYS A 38 -2.88 -15.19 -4.19
N GLU A 39 -3.82 -14.39 -3.73
CA GLU A 39 -5.15 -14.85 -3.32
C GLU A 39 -6.06 -15.13 -4.53
N SER A 40 -5.99 -14.29 -5.55
CA SER A 40 -6.81 -14.39 -6.76
C SER A 40 -6.11 -13.76 -7.97
N SER A 41 -6.77 -13.79 -9.13
CA SER A 41 -6.35 -13.01 -10.31
C SER A 41 -7.54 -12.63 -11.17
N MET A 42 -7.42 -11.49 -11.84
CA MET A 42 -8.37 -11.01 -12.85
C MET A 42 -7.66 -10.78 -14.18
N LEU A 43 -8.41 -10.93 -15.28
CA LEU A 43 -7.91 -10.56 -16.60
C LEU A 43 -8.03 -9.04 -16.79
N TYR A 44 -7.01 -8.41 -17.35
CA TYR A 44 -7.03 -6.99 -17.71
C TYR A 44 -6.73 -6.84 -19.20
N LYS A 45 -7.64 -6.20 -19.94
CA LYS A 45 -7.56 -6.13 -21.41
C LYS A 45 -6.49 -5.16 -21.89
N ASN A 46 -6.35 -4.00 -21.24
CA ASN A 46 -5.53 -2.90 -21.75
C ASN A 46 -4.02 -3.14 -21.59
N ARG A 47 -3.61 -4.24 -20.93
CA ARG A 47 -2.23 -4.71 -20.70
C ARG A 47 -1.33 -3.75 -19.92
N SER A 48 -1.36 -2.46 -20.24
CA SER A 48 -0.60 -1.37 -19.60
C SER A 48 -1.55 -0.24 -19.25
N VAL A 49 -1.20 0.53 -18.23
CA VAL A 49 -1.91 1.74 -17.82
C VAL A 49 -1.17 2.94 -18.41
N CYS A 50 -1.78 3.61 -19.38
CA CYS A 50 -1.19 4.75 -20.10
C CYS A 50 -1.96 6.05 -19.91
N SER A 51 -3.19 5.98 -19.40
CA SER A 51 -4.02 7.14 -19.09
C SER A 51 -4.76 6.98 -17.76
N PRO A 52 -5.32 8.07 -17.20
CA PRO A 52 -6.18 7.98 -16.02
C PRO A 52 -7.40 7.07 -16.20
N GLU A 53 -7.97 7.03 -17.41
CA GLU A 53 -9.09 6.14 -17.75
C GLU A 53 -8.70 4.67 -17.61
N ASP A 54 -7.49 4.29 -18.06
CA ASP A 54 -6.99 2.93 -17.88
C ASP A 54 -6.90 2.55 -16.39
N GLY A 55 -6.49 3.52 -15.56
CA GLY A 55 -6.42 3.39 -14.11
C GLY A 55 -7.80 3.24 -13.47
N TYR A 56 -8.75 4.10 -13.86
CA TYR A 56 -10.15 4.03 -13.43
C TYR A 56 -10.79 2.70 -13.81
N ASP A 57 -10.67 2.25 -15.06
CA ASP A 57 -11.23 0.99 -15.54
C ASP A 57 -10.69 -0.21 -14.75
N LEU A 58 -9.40 -0.19 -14.42
CA LEU A 58 -8.75 -1.23 -13.64
C LEU A 58 -9.28 -1.25 -12.20
N LEU A 59 -9.39 -0.07 -11.56
CA LEU A 59 -9.92 0.07 -10.21
C LEU A 59 -11.41 -0.31 -10.12
N LYS A 60 -12.25 0.20 -11.05
CA LYS A 60 -13.68 -0.12 -11.14
C LYS A 60 -13.90 -1.61 -11.32
N LYS A 61 -13.11 -2.26 -12.17
CA LYS A 61 -13.17 -3.71 -12.39
C LYS A 61 -12.76 -4.52 -11.15
N PHE A 62 -11.82 -4.01 -10.36
CA PHE A 62 -11.36 -4.68 -9.15
C PHE A 62 -12.33 -4.52 -7.98
N LEU A 63 -12.82 -3.31 -7.71
CA LEU A 63 -13.73 -3.03 -6.60
C LEU A 63 -15.15 -3.54 -6.85
N GLY A 64 -15.69 -3.28 -8.04
CA GLY A 64 -17.13 -3.41 -8.28
C GLY A 64 -17.94 -2.48 -7.37
N ASP A 65 -19.14 -2.92 -6.98
CA ASP A 65 -20.02 -2.16 -6.09
C ASP A 65 -19.65 -2.43 -4.62
N VAL A 66 -19.06 -1.44 -3.98
CA VAL A 66 -18.65 -1.49 -2.58
C VAL A 66 -19.38 -0.44 -1.75
N ASP A 67 -19.77 -0.80 -0.52
CA ASP A 67 -20.54 0.04 0.41
C ASP A 67 -19.65 0.89 1.35
N ARG A 68 -18.33 0.75 1.20
CA ARG A 68 -17.31 1.42 2.02
C ARG A 68 -16.27 2.05 1.12
N GLU A 69 -15.52 2.97 1.69
CA GLU A 69 -14.34 3.55 1.07
C GLU A 69 -13.16 2.59 1.15
N TYR A 70 -12.48 2.36 0.02
CA TYR A 70 -11.31 1.51 -0.11
C TYR A 70 -10.15 2.34 -0.64
N PHE A 71 -8.99 2.25 -0.01
CA PHE A 71 -7.75 2.78 -0.58
C PHE A 71 -6.92 1.63 -1.14
N ILE A 72 -6.62 1.71 -2.43
CA ILE A 72 -5.98 0.64 -3.20
C ILE A 72 -4.66 1.13 -3.77
N VAL A 73 -3.69 0.22 -3.82
CA VAL A 73 -2.45 0.36 -4.58
C VAL A 73 -2.39 -0.69 -5.67
N ILE A 74 -2.04 -0.23 -6.86
CA ILE A 74 -1.78 -1.04 -8.04
C ILE A 74 -0.29 -0.91 -8.33
N CYS A 75 0.40 -2.04 -8.30
CA CYS A 75 1.82 -2.13 -8.60
C CYS A 75 2.01 -2.34 -10.09
N LEU A 76 2.93 -1.59 -10.68
CA LEU A 76 3.21 -1.59 -12.11
C LEU A 76 4.66 -2.00 -12.38
N ASP A 77 4.89 -2.66 -13.51
CA ASP A 77 6.23 -2.91 -14.03
C ASP A 77 6.79 -1.70 -14.81
N THR A 78 8.00 -1.83 -15.35
CA THR A 78 8.67 -0.76 -16.13
C THR A 78 7.99 -0.42 -17.45
N LYS A 79 6.96 -1.17 -17.85
CA LYS A 79 6.12 -0.91 -19.03
C LYS A 79 4.71 -0.45 -18.63
N ASN A 80 4.53 -0.05 -17.36
CA ASN A 80 3.25 0.29 -16.76
C ASN A 80 2.22 -0.85 -16.82
N GLN A 81 2.65 -2.12 -16.87
CA GLN A 81 1.73 -3.26 -16.82
C GLN A 81 1.38 -3.57 -15.36
N PRO A 82 0.08 -3.71 -15.00
CA PRO A 82 -0.31 -4.10 -13.66
C PRO A 82 0.20 -5.50 -13.29
N THR A 83 0.95 -5.59 -12.19
CA THR A 83 1.53 -6.84 -11.68
C THR A 83 0.79 -7.35 -10.44
N SER A 84 0.31 -6.46 -9.58
CA SER A 84 -0.49 -6.80 -8.40
C SER A 84 -1.38 -5.65 -7.95
N ILE A 85 -2.48 -5.98 -7.28
CA ILE A 85 -3.41 -5.03 -6.66
C ILE A 85 -3.51 -5.39 -5.17
N ASN A 86 -3.49 -4.39 -4.30
CA ASN A 86 -3.63 -4.57 -2.87
C ASN A 86 -4.53 -3.49 -2.25
N ILE A 87 -5.44 -3.89 -1.36
CA ILE A 87 -6.23 -2.97 -0.54
C ILE A 87 -5.39 -2.59 0.68
N CYS A 88 -5.00 -1.33 0.78
CA CYS A 88 -4.21 -0.83 1.91
C CYS A 88 -5.09 -0.39 3.08
N HIS A 89 -6.32 0.08 2.81
CA HIS A 89 -7.23 0.56 3.83
C HIS A 89 -8.70 0.35 3.43
N ILE A 90 -9.57 0.15 4.43
CA ILE A 90 -11.03 0.05 4.29
C ILE A 90 -11.68 0.93 5.36
N GLY A 91 -12.60 1.79 4.96
CA GLY A 91 -13.27 2.78 5.80
C GLY A 91 -12.78 4.21 5.53
N SER A 92 -13.34 5.16 6.28
CA SER A 92 -13.13 6.60 6.04
C SER A 92 -11.65 6.98 5.92
N LEU A 93 -11.31 7.68 4.84
CA LEU A 93 -9.99 8.26 4.57
C LEU A 93 -9.69 9.41 5.52
N ASN A 94 -9.25 9.09 6.73
CA ASN A 94 -8.51 10.06 7.53
C ASN A 94 -7.04 10.03 7.09
N ALA A 95 -6.41 11.19 6.84
CA ALA A 95 -5.00 11.29 6.43
C ALA A 95 -4.00 10.65 7.43
N SER A 96 -4.45 10.31 8.65
CA SER A 96 -3.70 9.55 9.65
C SER A 96 -3.72 8.03 9.42
N LEU A 97 -4.68 7.51 8.65
CA LEU A 97 -4.90 6.08 8.44
C LEU A 97 -4.16 5.54 7.20
N VAL A 98 -4.04 6.34 6.13
CA VAL A 98 -3.28 5.95 4.93
C VAL A 98 -1.82 6.38 5.05
N HIS A 99 -1.01 5.56 5.74
CA HIS A 99 0.40 5.84 5.93
C HIS A 99 1.23 5.31 4.75
N PRO A 100 2.21 6.07 4.20
CA PRO A 100 3.05 5.62 3.08
C PRO A 100 3.66 4.23 3.25
N ARG A 101 4.18 3.90 4.45
CA ARG A 101 4.67 2.54 4.78
C ARG A 101 3.71 1.40 4.39
N GLU A 102 2.39 1.58 4.56
CA GLU A 102 1.40 0.53 4.27
C GLU A 102 1.15 0.40 2.76
N VAL A 103 1.23 1.52 2.03
CA VAL A 103 1.11 1.56 0.56
C VAL A 103 2.38 1.07 -0.13
N MET A 104 3.55 1.42 0.40
CA MET A 104 4.85 1.06 -0.18
C MET A 104 5.23 -0.39 0.12
N LYS A 105 4.76 -0.97 1.24
CA LYS A 105 5.03 -2.37 1.59
C LYS A 105 4.62 -3.37 0.50
N PRO A 106 3.38 -3.38 -0.03
CA PRO A 106 3.02 -4.26 -1.13
C PRO A 106 3.82 -3.93 -2.41
N ALA A 107 4.11 -2.66 -2.69
CA ALA A 107 4.91 -2.25 -3.85
C ALA A 107 6.35 -2.81 -3.81
N ILE A 108 6.99 -2.76 -2.65
CA ILE A 108 8.33 -3.34 -2.44
C ILE A 108 8.28 -4.86 -2.58
N LEU A 109 7.29 -5.51 -1.95
CA LEU A 109 7.16 -6.97 -2.00
C LEU A 109 6.79 -7.50 -3.39
N SER A 110 6.17 -6.68 -4.24
CA SER A 110 5.83 -7.01 -5.63
C SER A 110 6.90 -6.61 -6.64
N ASN A 111 8.01 -6.00 -6.21
CA ASN A 111 9.05 -5.42 -7.08
C ASN A 111 8.48 -4.40 -8.08
N ALA A 112 7.57 -3.54 -7.61
CA ALA A 112 6.98 -2.49 -8.43
C ALA A 112 8.05 -1.51 -8.92
N ALA A 113 7.99 -1.15 -10.20
CA ALA A 113 8.75 -0.02 -10.75
C ALA A 113 8.07 1.31 -10.42
N SER A 114 6.74 1.30 -10.39
CA SER A 114 5.89 2.43 -10.05
C SER A 114 4.56 1.94 -9.49
N ILE A 115 3.79 2.86 -8.91
CA ILE A 115 2.46 2.59 -8.37
C ILE A 115 1.42 3.55 -8.92
N LEU A 116 0.21 3.04 -9.07
CA LEU A 116 -1.02 3.83 -9.22
C LEU A 116 -1.83 3.60 -7.94
N VAL A 117 -2.36 4.66 -7.33
CA VAL A 117 -3.27 4.51 -6.19
C VAL A 117 -4.66 4.99 -6.56
N GLY A 118 -5.66 4.50 -5.83
CA GLY A 118 -7.02 4.96 -6.02
C GLY A 118 -7.91 4.69 -4.83
N HIS A 119 -8.97 5.48 -4.71
CA HIS A 119 -10.01 5.24 -3.73
C HIS A 119 -11.38 5.63 -4.26
N ASN A 120 -12.42 5.05 -3.65
CA ASN A 120 -13.81 5.35 -3.97
C ASN A 120 -14.46 6.17 -2.87
N HIS A 121 -15.29 7.14 -3.23
CA HIS A 121 -16.17 7.85 -2.30
C HIS A 121 -17.57 7.21 -2.33
N PRO A 122 -18.04 6.61 -1.23
CA PRO A 122 -19.41 6.05 -1.16
C PRO A 122 -20.53 7.09 -1.34
N SER A 123 -20.19 8.38 -1.31
CA SER A 123 -21.11 9.48 -1.63
C SER A 123 -21.41 9.62 -3.13
N GLY A 124 -20.63 8.95 -3.97
CA GLY A 124 -20.75 8.98 -5.43
C GLY A 124 -20.11 10.18 -6.12
N GLN A 125 -19.58 11.15 -5.36
CA GLN A 125 -18.86 12.32 -5.91
C GLN A 125 -17.36 12.04 -5.99
N ALA A 126 -16.70 12.44 -7.08
CA ALA A 126 -15.26 12.18 -7.29
C ALA A 126 -14.35 13.35 -6.86
N ASP A 127 -14.90 14.43 -6.32
CA ASP A 127 -14.12 15.60 -5.89
C ASP A 127 -13.17 15.23 -4.74
N PRO A 128 -11.84 15.43 -4.88
CA PRO A 128 -10.89 15.07 -3.84
C PRO A 128 -11.03 15.98 -2.62
N SER A 129 -10.94 15.39 -1.43
CA SER A 129 -10.82 16.11 -0.17
C SER A 129 -9.41 16.70 0.02
N GLN A 130 -9.25 17.57 1.02
CA GLN A 130 -7.92 18.07 1.39
C GLN A 130 -7.03 16.95 1.96
N GLU A 131 -7.64 15.96 2.60
CA GLU A 131 -7.00 14.77 3.12
C GLU A 131 -6.44 13.92 1.98
N ASP A 132 -7.19 13.74 0.90
CA ASP A 132 -6.74 13.01 -0.29
C ASP A 132 -5.50 13.66 -0.90
N ILE A 133 -5.52 14.98 -1.07
CA ILE A 133 -4.39 15.76 -1.61
C ILE A 133 -3.16 15.61 -0.70
N GLN A 134 -3.33 15.68 0.62
CA GLN A 134 -2.23 15.51 1.58
C GLN A 134 -1.63 14.11 1.54
N VAL A 135 -2.46 13.07 1.49
CA VAL A 135 -2.02 11.68 1.34
C VAL A 135 -1.24 11.53 0.04
N THR A 136 -1.76 12.07 -1.06
CA THR A 136 -1.13 12.02 -2.38
C THR A 136 0.27 12.61 -2.37
N ARG A 137 0.43 13.82 -1.80
CA ARG A 137 1.74 14.48 -1.72
C ARG A 137 2.74 13.68 -0.90
N ARG A 138 2.31 13.15 0.26
CA ARG A 138 3.16 12.30 1.12
C ARG A 138 3.57 11.00 0.41
N LEU A 139 2.67 10.42 -0.38
CA LEU A 139 2.97 9.24 -1.18
C LEU A 139 3.94 9.55 -2.32
N LYS A 140 3.77 10.68 -3.02
CA LYS A 140 4.73 11.14 -4.04
C LYS A 140 6.14 11.33 -3.47
N GLU A 141 6.25 12.00 -2.33
CA GLU A 141 7.53 12.20 -1.64
C GLU A 141 8.16 10.85 -1.23
N ALA A 142 7.37 9.96 -0.62
CA ALA A 142 7.85 8.64 -0.24
C ALA A 142 8.27 7.81 -1.47
N GLY A 143 7.49 7.85 -2.55
CA GLY A 143 7.79 7.18 -3.80
C GLY A 143 9.12 7.63 -4.40
N ASN A 144 9.36 8.95 -4.43
CA ASN A 144 10.62 9.52 -4.89
C ASN A 144 11.83 9.04 -4.07
N VAL A 145 11.70 9.00 -2.74
CA VAL A 145 12.78 8.51 -1.86
C VAL A 145 13.06 7.04 -2.08
N MET A 146 12.01 6.24 -2.31
CA MET A 146 12.12 4.79 -2.46
C MET A 146 12.48 4.34 -3.88
N GLY A 147 12.45 5.25 -4.86
CA GLY A 147 12.63 4.91 -6.28
C GLY A 147 11.44 4.14 -6.88
N ILE A 148 10.24 4.32 -6.32
CA ILE A 148 8.99 3.73 -6.80
C ILE A 148 8.01 4.88 -7.03
N GLU A 149 7.91 5.35 -8.27
CA GLU A 149 7.15 6.55 -8.62
C GLU A 149 5.64 6.37 -8.39
N LEU A 150 4.98 7.40 -7.86
CA LEU A 150 3.52 7.49 -7.87
C LEU A 150 3.06 8.06 -9.21
N LEU A 151 2.55 7.21 -10.11
CA LEU A 151 2.15 7.63 -11.45
C LEU A 151 0.91 8.50 -11.45
N ASP A 152 -0.09 8.17 -10.63
CA ASP A 152 -1.32 8.93 -10.46
C ASP A 152 -2.05 8.51 -9.16
N HIS A 153 -3.05 9.29 -8.77
CA HIS A 153 -4.04 8.96 -7.76
C HIS A 153 -5.45 9.24 -8.31
N ILE A 154 -6.23 8.17 -8.49
CA ILE A 154 -7.60 8.22 -9.02
C ILE A 154 -8.62 8.24 -7.88
N VAL A 155 -9.46 9.27 -7.84
CA VAL A 155 -10.64 9.33 -6.96
C VAL A 155 -11.86 8.91 -7.76
N MET A 156 -12.63 7.94 -7.26
CA MET A 156 -13.78 7.38 -7.95
C MET A 156 -15.09 7.74 -7.27
N GLY A 157 -16.03 8.27 -8.06
CA GLY A 157 -17.45 8.33 -7.74
C GLY A 157 -18.21 7.18 -8.42
N ASP A 158 -19.54 7.29 -8.50
CA ASP A 158 -20.39 6.22 -9.06
C ASP A 158 -20.12 6.01 -10.58
N ASP A 159 -20.20 7.10 -11.34
CA ASP A 159 -20.00 7.11 -12.80
C ASP A 159 -18.98 8.17 -13.24
N SER A 160 -18.14 8.63 -12.31
CA SER A 160 -17.10 9.62 -12.58
C SER A 160 -15.81 9.30 -11.86
N PHE A 161 -14.71 9.90 -12.32
CA PHE A 161 -13.44 9.86 -11.63
C PHE A 161 -12.68 11.17 -11.80
N VAL A 162 -11.73 11.41 -10.91
CA VAL A 162 -10.77 12.51 -10.98
C VAL A 162 -9.36 11.96 -10.89
N SER A 163 -8.49 12.41 -11.81
CA SER A 163 -7.04 12.23 -11.70
C SER A 163 -6.43 13.39 -10.94
N LEU A 164 -5.78 13.10 -9.82
CA LEU A 164 -5.03 14.12 -9.07
C LEU A 164 -3.78 14.59 -9.83
N LYS A 165 -3.24 13.79 -10.76
CA LYS A 165 -2.19 14.23 -11.68
C LYS A 165 -2.68 15.25 -12.68
N GLU A 166 -3.81 15.00 -13.35
CA GLU A 166 -4.37 15.96 -14.31
C GLU A 166 -4.80 17.27 -13.63
N GLN A 167 -5.24 17.18 -12.38
CA GLN A 167 -5.53 18.35 -11.53
C GLN A 167 -4.26 19.08 -11.03
N GLY A 168 -3.06 18.55 -11.29
CA GLY A 168 -1.79 19.21 -10.96
C GLY A 168 -1.33 19.05 -9.51
N TYR A 169 -1.83 18.06 -8.77
CA TYR A 169 -1.39 17.78 -7.40
C TYR A 169 -0.13 16.92 -7.31
N ILE A 170 0.25 16.27 -8.41
CA ILE A 170 1.44 15.41 -8.55
C ILE A 170 2.13 15.58 -9.90
#